data_AF-A0A915MY64-F1
#
_entry.id   AF-A0A915MY64-F1
#
_cell.length_a   1.000
_cell.length_b   1.000
_cell.length_c   1.000
_cell.angle_alpha   90.00
_cell.angle_beta   90.00
_cell.angle_gamma   90.00
#
_symmetry.space_group_name_H-M   'P 1'
#
loop_
_entity.id
_entity.type
_entity.pdbx_description
1 polymer ?
#
loop_
_entity_poly.entity_id
_entity_poly.type
_entity_poly.pdbx_seq_one_letter_code
_entity_poly.pdbx_strand_id
1 'polypeptide(L)' 'MWESYFPNAELHFIDVTDIHLTYRSNRSKYHFFDQSNEQKLQEFAMEIGVKFDIIVDDGGHENDQIIKSFE' A
#
# COMPACT_ATOMS: atom_id res chain seq x y z
N MET A 1 -2.29 -10.99 8.69
CA MET A 1 -2.47 -10.23 9.95
C MET A 1 -3.65 -9.25 9.83
N TRP A 2 -3.54 -8.21 9.00
CA TRP A 2 -4.58 -7.17 8.90
C TRP A 2 -5.97 -7.68 8.52
N GLU A 3 -6.06 -8.67 7.64
CA GLU A 3 -7.34 -9.32 7.30
C GLU A 3 -8.05 -9.96 8.50
N SER A 4 -7.30 -10.61 9.38
CA SER A 4 -7.84 -11.22 10.60
C SER A 4 -8.17 -10.18 11.67
N TYR A 5 -7.37 -9.11 11.75
CA TYR A 5 -7.54 -8.04 12.73
C TYR A 5 -8.71 -7.10 12.37
N PHE A 6 -8.87 -6.80 11.08
CA PHE A 6 -9.95 -5.97 10.53
C PHE A 6 -10.84 -6.80 9.58
N PRO A 7 -11.80 -7.57 10.12
CA PRO A 7 -12.58 -8.52 9.33
C PRO A 7 -13.53 -7.87 8.32
N ASN A 8 -13.74 -6.56 8.35
CA ASN A 8 -14.60 -5.84 7.41
C ASN A 8 -13.85 -4.72 6.66
N ALA A 9 -12.53 -4.60 6.82
CA ALA A 9 -11.76 -3.59 6.10
C ALA A 9 -11.58 -3.97 4.63
N GLU A 10 -11.56 -2.93 3.80
CA GLU A 10 -10.98 -2.96 2.46
C GLU A 10 -9.46 -2.77 2.61
N LEU A 11 -8.69 -3.75 2.13
CA LEU A 11 -7.24 -3.79 2.34
C LEU A 11 -6.50 -3.52 1.04
N HIS A 12 -5.55 -2.58 1.10
CA HIS A 12 -4.66 -2.24 0.00
C HIS A 12 -3.21 -2.42 0.47
N PHE A 13 -2.40 -3.08 -0.36
CA PHE A 13 -0.98 -3.30 -0.14
C PHE A 13 -0.20 -2.80 -1.35
N ILE A 14 0.85 -2.01 -1.11
CA ILE A 14 1.78 -1.54 -2.13
C ILE A 14 3.13 -2.21 -1.87
N ASP A 15 3.72 -2.76 -2.92
CA ASP A 15 5.09 -3.28 -2.91
C ASP A 15 5.73 -2.96 -4.27
N VAL A 16 7.05 -3.03 -4.42
CA VAL A 16 7.70 -2.83 -5.73
C VAL A 16 7.48 -4.02 -6.67
N THR A 17 7.25 -5.22 -6.11
CA THR A 17 7.14 -6.46 -6.89
C THR A 17 6.35 -7.54 -6.15
N ASP A 18 5.88 -8.56 -6.87
CA ASP A 18 5.13 -9.68 -6.30
C ASP A 18 5.97 -10.96 -6.13
N ILE A 19 7.25 -10.95 -6.51
CA ILE A 19 8.11 -12.16 -6.53
C ILE A 19 8.30 -12.79 -5.14
N HIS A 20 8.12 -12.02 -4.07
CA HIS A 20 8.26 -12.47 -2.69
C HIS A 20 6.91 -12.74 -2.01
N LEU A 21 5.80 -12.56 -2.73
CA LEU A 21 4.46 -12.77 -2.19
C LEU A 21 4.15 -14.26 -2.10
N THR A 22 4.27 -14.81 -0.89
CA THR A 22 4.02 -16.24 -0.62
C THR A 22 2.56 -16.57 -0.34
N TYR A 23 1.73 -15.55 -0.09
CA TYR A 23 0.32 -15.68 0.21
C TYR A 23 -0.50 -14.57 -0.45
N ARG A 24 -1.55 -14.96 -1.16
CA ARG A 24 -2.55 -14.04 -1.73
C ARG A 24 -3.88 -14.27 -1.04
N SER A 25 -4.49 -13.19 -0.58
CA SER A 25 -5.84 -13.16 -0.05
C SER A 25 -6.81 -12.62 -1.10
N ASN A 26 -8.02 -13.19 -1.15
CA ASN A 26 -9.10 -12.67 -1.98
C ASN A 26 -9.69 -11.35 -1.45
N ARG A 27 -9.34 -10.97 -0.21
CA ARG A 27 -9.79 -9.73 0.43
C ARG A 27 -8.80 -8.58 0.34
N SER A 28 -7.60 -8.85 -0.16
CA SER A 28 -6.52 -7.89 -0.25
C SER A 28 -6.32 -7.47 -1.70
N LYS A 29 -6.21 -6.17 -1.93
CA LYS A 29 -5.84 -5.60 -3.23
C LYS A 29 -4.35 -5.28 -3.19
N TYR A 30 -3.61 -5.80 -4.15
CA TYR A 30 -2.16 -5.66 -4.23
C TYR A 30 -1.80 -4.77 -5.42
N HIS A 31 -0.91 -3.81 -5.19
CA HIS A 31 -0.47 -2.81 -6.16
C HIS A 31 1.05 -2.85 -6.24
N PHE A 32 1.60 -2.80 -7.44
CA PHE A 32 3.02 -3.01 -7.66
C PHE A 32 3.70 -1.79 -8.27
N PHE A 33 4.26 -0.94 -7.42
CA PHE A 33 5.02 0.26 -7.80
C PHE A 33 5.93 0.74 -6.65
N ASP A 34 6.90 1.59 -6.97
CA ASP A 34 7.83 2.17 -6.00
C ASP A 34 7.15 3.28 -5.20
N GLN A 35 7.16 3.17 -3.86
CA GLN A 35 6.55 4.18 -2.97
C GLN A 35 7.23 5.56 -3.05
N SER A 36 8.46 5.67 -3.57
CA SER A 36 9.09 6.97 -3.84
C SER A 36 8.58 7.64 -5.12
N ASN A 37 7.70 6.99 -5.88
CA ASN A 37 7.07 7.56 -7.05
C ASN A 37 5.77 8.27 -6.66
N GLU A 38 5.90 9.55 -6.31
CA GLU A 38 4.79 10.42 -5.89
C GLU A 38 3.64 10.46 -6.90
N GLN A 39 3.96 10.47 -8.21
CA GLN A 39 2.93 10.45 -9.25
C GLN A 39 2.09 9.16 -9.16
N LYS A 40 2.74 8.00 -8.95
CA LYS A 40 2.04 6.72 -8.81
C LYS A 40 1.22 6.65 -7.53
N LEU A 41 1.70 7.20 -6.42
CA LEU A 41 0.93 7.32 -5.18
C LEU A 41 -0.32 8.18 -5.37
N GLN A 42 -0.20 9.32 -6.07
CA GLN A 42 -1.33 10.18 -6.38
C GLN A 42 -2.34 9.50 -7.30
N GLU A 43 -1.88 8.83 -8.36
CA GLU A 43 -2.72 8.03 -9.26
C GLU A 43 -3.50 6.96 -8.46
N PHE A 44 -2.81 6.19 -7.62
CA PHE A 44 -3.40 5.19 -6.75
C PHE A 44 -4.45 5.77 -5.78
N ALA A 45 -4.14 6.88 -5.12
CA ALA A 45 -5.07 7.52 -4.18
C ALA A 45 -6.32 8.05 -4.90
N MET A 46 -6.16 8.62 -6.10
CA MET A 46 -7.28 9.06 -6.93
C MET A 46 -8.13 7.89 -7.44
N GLU A 47 -7.51 6.79 -7.87
CA GLU A 47 -8.19 5.59 -8.39
C GLU A 47 -9.06 4.92 -7.32
N ILE A 48 -8.57 4.84 -6.09
CA ILE A 48 -9.34 4.28 -4.98
C ILE A 48 -10.48 5.23 -4.61
N GLY A 49 -10.24 6.54 -4.66
CA GLY A 49 -11.29 7.55 -4.50
C GLY A 49 -11.90 7.58 -3.10
N VAL A 50 -11.21 7.04 -2.09
CA VAL A 50 -11.63 7.06 -0.69
C VAL A 50 -10.56 7.69 0.19
N LYS A 51 -10.97 8.16 1.36
CA LYS A 51 -10.04 8.55 2.42
C LYS A 51 -9.64 7.29 3.19
N PHE A 52 -8.35 7.02 3.31
CA PHE A 52 -7.85 5.94 4.15
C PHE A 52 -8.08 6.26 5.63
N ASP A 53 -8.63 5.30 6.38
CA ASP A 53 -8.72 5.40 7.83
C ASP A 53 -7.35 5.20 8.50
N ILE A 54 -6.53 4.32 7.93
CA ILE A 54 -5.19 3.95 8.41
C ILE A 54 -4.28 3.80 7.20
N ILE A 55 -3.10 4.43 7.28
CA ILE A 55 -1.96 4.21 6.38
C ILE A 55 -0.78 3.75 7.24
N VAL A 56 -0.04 2.75 6.75
CA VAL A 56 1.17 2.23 7.39
C VAL A 56 2.28 2.21 6.34
N ASP A 57 3.39 2.89 6.63
CA ASP A 57 4.62 2.76 5.85
C ASP A 57 5.57 1.80 6.59
N ASP A 58 5.78 0.64 5.99
CA ASP A 58 6.71 -0.40 6.44
C ASP A 58 7.53 -0.94 5.24
N GLY A 59 7.84 -0.04 4.30
CA GLY A 59 8.53 -0.37 3.06
C GLY A 59 10.06 -0.33 3.15
N GLY A 60 10.73 0.29 2.19
CA GLY A 60 12.19 0.23 2.04
C GLY A 60 13.03 0.96 3.11
N HIS A 61 12.38 1.69 4.03
CA HIS A 61 12.99 2.39 5.17
C HIS A 61 14.04 3.48 4.84
N GLU A 62 14.17 3.87 3.57
CA GLU A 62 14.98 5.03 3.18
C GLU A 62 14.22 6.33 3.49
N ASN A 63 14.93 7.35 4.01
CA ASN A 63 14.28 8.61 4.41
C ASN A 63 13.50 9.28 3.26
N ASP A 64 14.05 9.23 2.04
CA ASP A 64 13.38 9.78 0.84
C ASP A 64 12.05 9.08 0.56
N GLN A 65 12.00 7.76 0.74
CA GLN A 65 10.78 6.97 0.55
C GLN A 65 9.72 7.30 1.60
N ILE A 66 10.12 7.46 2.87
CA ILE A 66 9.22 7.77 3.99
C ILE A 66 8.66 9.20 3.87
N ILE A 67 9.48 10.17 3.45
CA ILE A 67 9.03 11.56 3.28
C ILE A 67 8.02 11.64 2.14
N LYS A 68 8.35 11.06 0.98
CA LYS A 68 7.47 11.10 -0.21
C LYS A 68 6.17 10.33 -0.05
N SER A 69 6.14 9.27 0.75
CA SER A 69 4.92 8.53 1.04
C SER A 69 3.99 9.24 2.04
N PHE A 70 4.53 10.19 2.82
CA PHE A 70 3.81 10.91 3.85
C PHE A 70 3.19 12.24 3.36
N GLU A 71 3.87 12.93 2.43
CA GLU A 71 3.44 14.22 1.87
C GLU A 71 2.27 14.11 0.87
#